data_AF-A0A7C2I8Q0-F1
#
_entry.id   AF-A0A7C2I8Q0-F1
#
_cell.length_a   1.000
_cell.length_b   1.000
_cell.length_c   1.000
_cell.angle_alpha   90.00
_cell.angle_beta   90.00
_cell.angle_gamma   90.00
#
_symmetry.space_group_name_H-M   'P 1'
#
loop_
_entity.id
_entity.type
_entity.pdbx_description
1 polymer ?
#
loop_
_entity_poly.entity_id
_entity_poly.type
_entity_poly.pdbx_seq_one_letter_code
_entity_poly.pdbx_strand_id
1 'polypeptide(L)'
;MLHRRMYLAAVLVAAAAILIAATIVPNEIQQPGTQQNEVRNLETPDKCDNCHGGYSTAVEPGFNWRGSMMANASRDPLFWATLAVVE
;
A
#
# COMPACT_ATOMS: atom_id res chain seq x y z
N MET A 1 -14.54 -37.66 26.63
CA MET A 1 -14.02 -36.31 26.95
C MET A 1 -12.63 -36.02 26.36
N LEU A 2 -11.70 -36.97 26.41
CA LEU A 2 -10.33 -36.81 25.88
C LEU A 2 -10.30 -36.47 24.37
N HIS A 3 -11.09 -37.16 23.55
CA HIS A 3 -11.07 -36.97 22.09
C HIS A 3 -11.57 -35.57 21.69
N ARG A 4 -12.61 -35.06 22.37
CA ARG A 4 -13.13 -33.71 22.15
C ARG A 4 -12.11 -32.62 22.51
N ARG A 5 -11.29 -32.85 23.55
CA ARG A 5 -10.16 -31.96 23.89
C ARG A 5 -9.04 -32.01 22.84
N MET A 6 -8.74 -33.20 22.33
CA MET A 6 -7.75 -33.39 21.26
C MET A 6 -8.19 -32.72 19.96
N TYR A 7 -9.46 -32.82 19.57
CA TYR A 7 -10.00 -32.12 18.40
C TYR A 7 -9.92 -30.61 18.54
N LEU A 8 -10.32 -30.06 19.69
CA LEU A 8 -10.20 -28.62 19.95
C LEU A 8 -8.74 -28.14 19.89
N ALA A 9 -7.81 -28.90 20.48
CA ALA A 9 -6.39 -28.58 20.40
C ALA A 9 -5.88 -28.60 18.95
N ALA A 10 -6.27 -29.60 18.15
CA ALA A 10 -5.89 -29.69 16.74
C ALA A 10 -6.41 -28.50 15.92
N VAL A 11 -7.67 -28.08 16.15
CA VAL A 11 -8.25 -26.92 15.46
C VAL A 11 -7.51 -25.64 15.84
N LEU A 12 -7.19 -25.44 17.12
CA LEU A 12 -6.45 -24.26 17.58
C LEU A 12 -5.04 -24.20 17.00
N VAL A 13 -4.34 -25.33 16.94
CA VAL A 13 -3.00 -25.42 16.33
C VAL A 13 -3.07 -25.11 14.84
N ALA A 14 -4.04 -25.65 14.12
CA ALA A 14 -4.23 -25.37 12.70
C ALA A 14 -4.55 -23.88 12.44
N ALA A 15 -5.42 -23.28 13.25
CA ALA A 15 -5.75 -21.86 13.15
C ALA A 15 -4.52 -20.96 13.40
N ALA A 16 -3.71 -21.28 14.42
CA ALA A 16 -2.47 -20.56 14.70
C ALA A 16 -1.46 -20.67 13.55
N ALA A 17 -1.31 -21.85 12.94
CA ALA A 17 -0.43 -22.04 11.80
C ALA A 17 -0.86 -21.21 10.57
N ILE A 18 -2.17 -21.12 10.31
CA ILE A 18 -2.72 -20.29 9.22
C ILE A 18 -2.44 -18.80 9.48
N LEU A 19 -2.63 -18.33 10.71
CA LEU A 19 -2.36 -16.94 11.07
C LEU A 19 -0.88 -16.58 10.90
N ILE A 20 0.03 -17.47 11.27
CA ILE A 20 1.47 -17.26 11.08
C ILE A 20 1.81 -17.23 9.59
N ALA A 21 1.27 -18.16 8.79
CA ALA A 21 1.51 -18.20 7.35
C ALA A 21 1.06 -16.91 6.64
N ALA A 22 -0.03 -16.28 7.10
CA ALA A 22 -0.52 -15.01 6.56
C ALA A 22 0.47 -13.83 6.73
N THR A 23 1.46 -13.94 7.63
CA THR A 23 2.47 -12.88 7.84
C THR A 23 3.68 -13.00 6.91
N ILE A 24 3.75 -14.07 6.11
CA ILE A 24 4.88 -14.34 5.22
C ILE A 24 4.39 -14.23 3.78
N VAL A 25 4.97 -13.29 3.02
CA VAL A 25 4.75 -13.18 1.58
C VAL A 25 5.72 -14.14 0.87
N PRO A 26 5.25 -15.11 0.06
CA PRO A 26 6.12 -15.94 -0.75
C PRO A 26 6.91 -15.13 -1.77
N ASN A 27 8.16 -15.51 -2.02
CA ASN A 27 9.05 -14.81 -2.95
C ASN A 27 8.47 -14.75 -4.38
N GLU A 28 7.66 -15.73 -4.78
CA GLU A 28 7.04 -15.82 -6.10
C GLU A 28 5.99 -14.73 -6.34
N ILE A 29 5.38 -14.20 -5.27
CA ILE A 29 4.38 -13.11 -5.37
C ILE A 29 4.86 -11.80 -4.73
N GLN A 30 6.06 -11.79 -4.14
CA GLN A 30 6.62 -10.60 -3.53
C GLN A 30 6.95 -9.57 -4.61
N GLN A 31 6.26 -8.43 -4.55
CA GLN A 31 6.48 -7.33 -5.48
C GLN A 31 7.70 -6.50 -5.04
N PRO A 32 8.49 -5.97 -5.99
CA PRO A 32 9.54 -5.03 -5.67
C PRO A 32 8.95 -3.67 -5.25
N GLY A 33 9.60 -3.00 -4.29
CA GLY A 33 9.17 -1.69 -3.80
C GLY A 33 8.91 -1.68 -2.31
N THR A 34 8.32 -0.58 -1.83
CA THR A 34 7.94 -0.43 -0.43
C THR A 34 6.61 -1.15 -0.17
N GLN A 35 6.60 -2.07 0.78
CA GLN A 35 5.42 -2.83 1.15
C GLN A 35 4.49 -2.06 2.11
N GLN A 36 3.31 -2.64 2.33
CA GLN A 36 2.36 -2.18 3.34
C GLN A 36 3.07 -2.04 4.70
N ASN A 37 2.94 -0.88 5.34
CA ASN A 37 3.59 -0.51 6.61
C ASN A 37 5.12 -0.29 6.57
N GLU A 38 5.78 -0.35 5.41
CA GLU A 38 7.20 -0.01 5.28
C GLU A 38 7.42 1.50 5.04
N VAL A 39 6.43 2.21 4.47
CA VAL A 39 6.46 3.67 4.39
C VAL A 39 6.25 4.26 5.79
N ARG A 40 7.25 4.96 6.30
CA ARG A 40 7.20 5.60 7.64
C ARG A 40 6.87 7.09 7.59
N ASN A 41 7.40 7.82 6.61
CA ASN A 41 7.25 9.27 6.52
C ASN A 41 6.69 9.63 5.15
N LEU A 42 5.52 10.26 5.15
CA LEU A 42 4.94 10.89 3.96
C LEU A 42 5.21 12.39 4.07
N GLU A 43 5.99 12.90 3.13
CA GLU A 43 6.27 14.33 3.02
C GLU A 43 5.23 15.00 2.11
N THR A 44 4.94 16.26 2.39
CA THR A 44 4.06 17.06 1.57
C THR A 44 4.78 17.48 0.27
N PRO A 45 4.06 17.63 -0.87
CA PRO A 45 4.69 17.91 -2.17
C PRO A 45 5.53 19.19 -2.24
N ASP A 46 5.32 20.17 -1.35
CA ASP A 46 6.12 21.40 -1.26
C ASP A 46 7.61 21.14 -0.99
N LYS A 47 7.96 19.99 -0.42
CA LYS A 47 9.36 19.55 -0.29
C LYS A 47 10.06 19.34 -1.63
N CYS A 48 9.31 19.08 -2.69
CA CYS A 48 9.83 18.94 -4.05
C CYS A 48 9.82 20.29 -4.77
N ASP A 49 8.79 21.11 -4.53
CA ASP A 49 8.62 22.40 -5.20
C ASP A 49 9.62 23.46 -4.77
N ASN A 50 10.27 23.28 -3.62
CA ASN A 50 11.35 24.15 -3.20
C ASN A 50 12.49 24.26 -4.24
N CYS A 51 12.67 23.23 -5.06
CA CYS A 51 13.63 23.17 -6.17
C CYS A 51 12.92 23.05 -7.54
N HIS A 52 11.75 22.42 -7.59
CA HIS A 52 11.02 22.12 -8.83
C HIS A 52 9.83 23.05 -9.12
N GLY A 53 9.74 24.18 -8.44
CA GLY A 53 8.73 25.20 -8.67
C GLY A 53 9.23 26.63 -8.40
N GLY A 54 8.37 27.62 -8.67
CA GLY A 54 8.67 29.03 -8.45
C GLY A 54 9.41 29.72 -9.59
N TYR A 55 9.46 29.10 -10.78
CA TYR A 55 10.04 29.67 -11.99
C TYR A 55 9.05 29.62 -13.16
N SER A 56 9.54 29.57 -14.40
CA SER A 56 8.70 29.59 -15.59
C SER A 56 7.72 28.41 -15.61
N THR A 57 6.43 28.71 -15.49
CA THR A 57 5.35 27.72 -15.46
C THR A 57 5.26 26.85 -16.72
N ALA A 58 5.76 27.36 -17.84
CA ALA A 58 5.83 26.62 -19.10
C ALA A 58 6.78 25.42 -19.04
N VAL A 59 7.72 25.39 -18.08
CA VAL A 59 8.75 24.34 -17.99
C VAL A 59 8.93 23.77 -16.58
N GLU A 60 8.39 24.41 -15.55
CA GLU A 60 8.57 23.91 -14.18
C GLU A 60 7.76 22.62 -13.93
N PRO A 61 8.36 21.59 -13.30
CA PRO A 61 7.65 20.35 -13.00
C PRO A 61 6.49 20.56 -12.03
N GLY A 62 6.65 21.41 -11.01
CA GLY A 62 5.68 21.59 -9.95
C GLY A 62 4.30 22.02 -10.46
N PHE A 63 4.24 23.03 -11.33
CA PHE A 63 2.98 23.50 -11.93
C PHE A 63 2.39 22.49 -12.91
N ASN A 64 3.21 21.94 -13.81
CA ASN A 64 2.73 21.01 -14.84
C ASN A 64 2.23 19.68 -14.24
N TRP A 65 2.88 19.16 -13.20
CA TRP A 65 2.43 17.95 -12.51
C TRP A 65 1.09 18.16 -11.79
N ARG A 66 0.88 19.30 -11.12
CA ARG A 66 -0.36 19.60 -10.38
C ARG A 66 -1.63 19.56 -11.24
N GLY A 67 -1.52 19.97 -12.50
CA GLY A 67 -2.61 19.91 -13.47
C GLY A 67 -2.81 18.54 -14.12
N SER A 68 -1.90 17.58 -13.90
CA SER A 68 -1.95 16.27 -14.55
C SER A 68 -3.00 15.33 -13.94
N MET A 69 -3.36 14.30 -14.70
CA MET A 69 -4.21 13.22 -14.21
C MET A 69 -3.62 12.52 -12.97
N MET A 70 -2.30 12.36 -12.91
CA MET A 70 -1.63 11.70 -11.79
C MET A 70 -1.82 12.44 -10.46
N ALA A 71 -1.61 13.77 -10.44
CA ALA A 71 -1.79 14.58 -9.24
C ALA A 71 -3.25 14.69 -8.77
N ASN A 72 -4.19 14.28 -9.61
CA ASN A 72 -5.63 14.31 -9.35
C ASN A 72 -6.26 12.91 -9.27
N ALA A 73 -5.46 11.84 -9.28
CA ALA A 73 -5.95 10.47 -9.40
C ALA A 73 -6.97 10.11 -8.30
N SER A 74 -6.74 10.54 -7.05
CA SER A 74 -7.65 10.30 -5.93
C SER A 74 -8.97 11.08 -5.98
N ARG A 75 -9.20 11.93 -6.98
CA ARG A 75 -10.51 12.56 -7.22
C ARG A 75 -11.43 11.71 -8.09
N ASP A 76 -10.89 10.69 -8.77
CA ASP A 76 -11.66 9.80 -9.64
C ASP A 76 -12.30 8.67 -8.80
N PRO A 77 -13.64 8.52 -8.80
CA PRO A 77 -14.30 7.39 -8.14
C PRO A 77 -13.84 6.02 -8.67
N LEU A 78 -13.42 5.93 -9.94
CA LEU A 78 -12.87 4.69 -10.50
C LEU A 78 -11.52 4.34 -9.86
N PHE A 79 -10.70 5.33 -9.53
CA PHE A 79 -9.44 5.09 -8.80
C PHE A 79 -9.70 4.42 -7.45
N TRP A 80 -10.70 4.88 -6.70
CA TRP A 80 -11.05 4.26 -5.42
C TRP A 80 -11.67 2.87 -5.60
N ALA A 81 -12.49 2.68 -6.63
CA ALA A 81 -13.09 1.39 -6.94
C ALA A 81 -12.03 0.33 -7.30
N THR A 82 -10.93 0.72 -7.95
CA THR A 82 -9.85 -0.20 -8.31
C THR A 82 -8.80 -0.35 -7.21
N LEU A 83 -8.59 0.65 -6.35
CA LEU A 83 -7.68 0.56 -5.22
C LEU A 83 -8.10 -0.57 -4.27
N ALA A 84 -9.40 -0.68 -3.97
CA ALA A 84 -9.98 -1.72 -3.12
C ALA A 84 -9.80 -3.16 -3.64
N VAL A 85 -9.46 -3.34 -4.92
CA VAL A 85 -9.18 -4.65 -5.53
C VAL A 85 -7.68 -5.00 -5.44
N VAL A 86 -6.83 -3.99 -5.27
CA VAL A 86 -5.36 -4.11 -5.28
C VAL A 86 -4.77 -4.08 -3.86
N GLU A 87 -5.43 -3.41 -2.91
CA GLU A 87 -5.04 -3.40 -1.47
C GLU A 87 -5.50 -4.66 -0.70
#